data_AF-A0A2W0E9N8-F1
#
_entry.id   AF-A0A2W0E9N8-F1
#
_cell.length_a   1.000
_cell.length_b   1.000
_cell.length_c   1.000
_cell.angle_alpha   90.00
_cell.angle_beta   90.00
_cell.angle_gamma   90.00
#
_symmetry.space_group_name_H-M   'P 1'
#
loop_
_entity.id
_entity.type
_entity.pdbx_description
1 polymer ?
#
loop_
_entity_poly.entity_id
_entity_poly.type
_entity_poly.pdbx_seq_one_letter_code
_entity_poly.pdbx_strand_id
1 'polypeptide(L)' 'MRVAILDDEPAELRRVEQTLQQMAEAGDQPWSLHSFERGEDLLRQLRRETFDLLILDWQLPDLTG' A
#
# COMPACT_ATOMS: atom_id res chain seq x y z
N MET A 1 -10.94 -5.78 -4.03
CA MET A 1 -10.03 -4.77 -4.61
C MET A 1 -8.67 -4.90 -3.95
N ARG A 2 -7.59 -4.87 -4.71
CA ARG A 2 -6.21 -5.02 -4.19
C ARG A 2 -5.55 -3.66 -4.13
N VAL A 3 -5.13 -3.24 -2.94
CA VAL A 3 -4.50 -1.95 -2.72
C VAL A 3 -3.08 -2.18 -2.23
N ALA A 4 -2.10 -1.56 -2.90
CA ALA A 4 -0.72 -1.52 -2.44
C ALA A 4 -0.41 -0.16 -1.83
N ILE A 5 0.28 -0.15 -0.70
CA ILE A 5 0.69 1.05 0.03
C ILE A 5 2.20 0.96 0.22
N LEU A 6 2.94 2.00 -0.15
CA LEU A 6 4.38 2.08 0.01
C LEU A 6 4.75 3.32 0.82
N ASP A 7 5.40 3.11 1.95
CA ASP A 7 5.76 4.17 2.90
C ASP A 7 6.87 3.61 3.81
N ASP A 8 7.97 4.33 3.97
CA ASP A 8 9.12 3.90 4.78
C ASP A 8 8.89 4.08 6.29
N GLU A 9 7.81 4.76 6.69
CA GLU A 9 7.39 4.92 8.08
C GLU A 9 6.30 3.91 8.48
N PRO A 10 6.62 2.88 9.29
CA PRO A 10 5.65 1.86 9.69
C PRO A 10 4.49 2.39 10.55
N ALA A 11 4.65 3.59 11.14
CA ALA A 11 3.57 4.26 11.86
C ALA A 11 2.53 4.89 10.92
N GLU A 12 2.95 5.37 9.75
CA GLU A 12 2.06 5.88 8.70
C GLU A 12 1.35 4.72 8.01
N LEU A 13 2.08 3.66 7.62
CA LEU A 13 1.50 2.43 7.06
C LEU A 13 0.31 1.91 7.88
N ARG A 14 0.49 1.74 9.20
CA ARG A 14 -0.58 1.25 10.07
C ARG A 14 -1.79 2.18 10.12
N ARG A 15 -1.57 3.51 10.07
CA ARG A 15 -2.67 4.49 10.07
C ARG A 15 -3.45 4.46 8.76
N VAL A 16 -2.75 4.35 7.63
CA VAL A 16 -3.38 4.22 6.31
C VAL A 16 -4.13 2.90 6.23
N GLU A 17 -3.52 1.79 6.64
CA GLU A 17 -4.18 0.48 6.68
C GLU A 17 -5.45 0.50 7.53
N GLN A 18 -5.39 1.03 8.76
CA GLN A 18 -6.57 1.12 9.63
C GLN A 18 -7.69 1.96 9.01
N THR A 19 -7.34 3.08 8.39
CA THR A 19 -8.32 3.97 7.75
C THR A 19 -8.97 3.28 6.55
N LEU A 20 -8.18 2.63 5.70
CA LEU A 20 -8.68 1.90 4.55
C LEU A 20 -9.50 0.67 4.95
N GLN A 21 -9.11 -0.03 6.02
CA GLN A 21 -9.85 -1.14 6.57
C GLN A 21 -11.24 -0.69 7.05
N GLN A 22 -11.32 0.43 7.77
CA GLN A 22 -12.60 1.00 8.22
C GLN A 22 -13.49 1.44 7.05
N MET A 23 -12.91 2.01 6.00
CA MET A 23 -13.65 2.35 4.78
C MET A 23 -14.10 1.10 4.02
N ALA A 24 -13.29 0.05 3.99
CA ALA A 24 -13.62 -1.23 3.37
C ALA A 24 -14.76 -1.94 4.12
N GLU A 25 -14.78 -1.88 5.45
CA GLU A 25 -15.87 -2.41 6.28
C GLU A 25 -17.21 -1.69 6.03
N ALA A 26 -17.16 -0.41 5.67
CA ALA A 26 -18.34 0.36 5.26
C ALA A 26 -18.78 0.08 3.80
N GLY A 27 -17.91 -0.54 3.00
CA GLY A 27 -18.18 -0.92 1.61
C GLY A 27 -18.62 -2.39 1.49
N ASP A 28 -19.47 -2.70 0.51
CA ASP A 28 -19.98 -4.06 0.27
C ASP A 28 -18.93 -5.01 -0.36
N GLN A 29 -17.65 -4.63 -0.42
CA GLN A 29 -16.62 -5.37 -1.15
C GLN A 29 -15.30 -5.47 -0.37
N PRO A 30 -14.73 -6.68 -0.19
CA PRO A 30 -13.50 -6.86 0.56
C PRO A 30 -12.30 -6.23 -0.15
N TRP A 31 -11.51 -5.47 0.61
CA TRP A 31 -10.23 -4.90 0.17
C TRP A 31 -9.08 -5.77 0.69
N SER A 32 -8.10 -6.05 -0.16
CA SER A 32 -6.84 -6.70 0.21
C SER A 32 -5.77 -5.63 0.23
N LEU A 33 -5.38 -5.21 1.42
CA LEU A 33 -4.35 -4.21 1.65
C LEU A 33 -2.98 -4.89 1.71
N HIS A 34 -2.00 -4.33 1.02
CA HIS A 34 -0.62 -4.78 1.01
C HIS A 34 0.29 -3.58 1.28
N SER A 35 0.94 -3.57 2.44
CA SER A 35 1.90 -2.55 2.83
C SER A 35 3.33 -2.97 2.49
N PHE A 36 4.14 -1.99 2.07
CA PHE A 36 5.54 -2.14 1.74
C PHE A 36 6.31 -1.00 2.40
N GLU A 37 7.42 -1.32 3.05
CA GLU A 37 8.33 -0.32 3.61
C GLU A 37 9.38 0.14 2.59
N ARG A 38 9.56 -0.63 1.51
CA ARG A 38 10.62 -0.41 0.53
C ARG A 38 10.08 -0.52 -0.88
N GLY A 39 10.52 0.41 -1.73
CA GLY A 39 10.12 0.47 -3.13
C GLY A 39 10.46 -0.79 -3.92
N GLU A 40 11.62 -1.39 -3.62
CA GLU A 40 12.04 -2.65 -4.26
C GLU A 40 11.06 -3.80 -4.01
N ASP A 41 10.48 -3.88 -2.81
CA ASP A 41 9.53 -4.94 -2.45
C ASP A 41 8.21 -4.75 -3.20
N LEU A 42 7.73 -3.51 -3.29
CA LEU A 42 6.59 -3.17 -4.13
C LEU A 42 6.84 -3.55 -5.61
N LEU A 43 7.99 -3.17 -6.16
CA LEU A 43 8.35 -3.48 -7.56
C LEU A 43 8.47 -4.99 -7.81
N ARG A 44 8.98 -5.75 -6.84
CA ARG A 44 8.99 -7.22 -6.89
C ARG A 44 7.58 -7.78 -6.92
N GLN A 45 6.67 -7.23 -6.12
CA GLN A 45 5.29 -7.70 -6.06
C GLN A 45 4.49 -7.32 -7.31
N LEU A 46 4.65 -6.10 -7.83
CA LEU A 46 4.02 -5.63 -9.07
C LEU A 46 4.36 -6.49 -10.29
N ARG A 47 5.53 -7.15 -10.29
CA ARG A 47 5.91 -8.10 -11.35
C ARG A 47 5.17 -9.43 -11.27
N ARG A 48 4.63 -9.79 -10.10
CA ARG A 48 3.94 -11.06 -9.85
C ARG A 48 2.43 -10.86 -9.86
N GLU A 49 1.96 -9.70 -9.44
CA GLU A 49 0.58 -9.39 -9.17
C GLU A 49 0.24 -7.95 -9.57
N THR A 50 -1.00 -7.73 -10.02
CA THR A 50 -1.52 -6.39 -10.34
C THR A 50 -2.37 -5.88 -9.19
N PHE A 51 -2.23 -4.59 -8.89
CA PHE A 51 -3.04 -3.87 -7.90
C PHE A 51 -4.02 -2.94 -8.61
N ASP A 52 -5.19 -2.76 -8.01
CA ASP A 52 -6.23 -1.85 -8.51
C ASP A 52 -5.94 -0.39 -8.09
N LEU A 53 -5.24 -0.23 -6.95
CA LEU A 53 -4.86 1.06 -6.39
C LEU A 53 -3.44 0.98 -5.80
N LEU A 54 -2.65 2.01 -6.05
CA LEU A 54 -1.31 2.20 -5.48
C LEU A 54 -1.29 3.53 -4.72
N ILE A 55 -0.91 3.47 -3.45
CA ILE A 55 -0.64 4.63 -2.60
C ILE A 55 0.87 4.63 -2.37
N LEU A 56 1.54 5.68 -2.83
CA LEU A 56 2.99 5.79 -2.76
C LEU A 56 3.34 7.04 -1.97
N ASP A 57 4.15 6.88 -0.94
CA ASP A 57 4.85 8.01 -0.36
C ASP A 57 5.85 8.56 -1.38
N TRP A 58 5.87 9.89 -1.51
CA TRP A 58 6.82 10.59 -2.37
C TRP A 58 8.21 10.64 -1.71
N GLN A 59 8.26 10.58 -0.38
CA GLN A 59 9.47 10.84 0.41
C GLN A 59 10.35 9.62 0.66
N LEU A 60 10.37 8.68 -0.29
CA LEU A 60 11.10 7.43 -0.14
C LEU A 60 12.61 7.61 -0.33
N PRO A 61 13.46 7.27 0.66
CA PRO A 61 14.91 7.38 0.54
C PRO A 61 15.50 6.39 -0.48
N ASP A 62 14.83 5.25 -0.69
CA ASP A 62 15.30 4.13 -1.52
C ASP A 62 14.84 4.22 -3.00
N LEU A 63 13.92 5.13 -3.35
CA LEU A 63 13.44 5.35 -4.72
C LEU A 63 13.79 6.77 -5.17
N THR A 64 14.84 6.90 -5.99
CA THR A 64 15.02 8.12 -6.78
C THR A 64 14.01 8.06 -7.93
N GLY A 65 12.99 8.94 -7.87
CA GLY A 65 11.92 9.04 -8.86
C GLY A 65 12.40 9.29 -10.28
#